data_AF-A0A2R6I0Z9-F1
#
_entry.id   AF-A0A2R6I0Z9-F1
#
_cell.length_a   1.000
_cell.length_b   1.000
_cell.length_c   1.000
_cell.angle_alpha   90.00
_cell.angle_beta   90.00
_cell.angle_gamma   90.00
#
_symmetry.space_group_name_H-M   'P 1'
#
loop_
_entity.id
_entity.type
_entity.pdbx_description
1 polymer ?
#
loop_
_entity_poly.entity_id
_entity_poly.type
_entity_poly.pdbx_seq_one_letter_code
_entity_poly.pdbx_strand_id
1 'polypeptide(L)' 'MPNRVEQTDPEGVDYGWVMQTTFVLAIAVGAPVVAVLSLAAPPLETWARRVEFAVRVGAVVWLCIAVGVFLYARSRQ' A
#
# COMPACT_ATOMS: atom_id res chain seq x y z
N MET A 1 29.95 -19.71 15.23
CA MET A 1 28.71 -19.64 16.03
C MET A 1 27.67 -18.94 15.17
N PRO A 2 26.47 -19.51 14.91
CA PRO A 2 25.43 -18.75 14.23
C PRO A 2 25.03 -17.57 15.12
N ASN A 3 25.02 -16.36 14.55
CA ASN A 3 24.60 -15.16 15.28
C ASN A 3 23.16 -15.37 15.77
N ARG A 4 22.95 -15.23 17.08
CA ARG A 4 21.64 -15.32 17.70
C ARG A 4 20.85 -14.08 17.27
N VAL A 5 19.93 -14.26 16.33
CA VAL A 5 18.99 -13.21 15.95
C VAL A 5 18.09 -13.00 17.16
N GLU A 6 18.13 -11.81 17.76
CA GLU A 6 17.15 -11.44 18.77
C GLU A 6 15.78 -11.33 18.09
N GLN A 7 14.93 -12.33 18.32
CA GLN A 7 13.51 -12.26 18.02
C GLN A 7 12.84 -11.54 19.19
N THR A 8 12.52 -10.27 19.00
CA THR A 8 11.52 -9.60 19.83
C THR A 8 10.17 -10.12 19.34
N ASP A 9 9.40 -10.78 20.19
CA ASP A 9 7.98 -11.02 19.95
C ASP A 9 7.27 -9.71 20.30
N PRO A 10 6.84 -8.89 19.31
CA PRO A 10 6.21 -7.64 19.64
C PRO A 10 4.84 -7.96 20.24
N GLU A 11 4.66 -7.74 21.55
CA GLU A 11 3.32 -7.73 22.14
C GLU A 11 2.47 -6.68 21.40
N GLY A 12 1.57 -7.13 20.52
CA GLY A 12 0.70 -6.28 19.72
C GLY A 12 0.90 -6.42 18.21
N VAL A 13 0.77 -5.31 17.48
CA VAL A 13 0.75 -5.33 16.01
C VAL A 13 2.13 -5.56 15.42
N ASP A 14 2.26 -6.58 14.57
CA ASP A 14 3.44 -6.76 13.72
C ASP A 14 3.47 -5.65 12.65
N TYR A 15 4.07 -4.51 13.04
CA TYR A 15 4.26 -3.37 12.15
C TYR A 15 5.21 -3.68 10.98
N GLY A 16 6.10 -4.66 11.13
CA GLY A 16 6.98 -5.14 10.05
C GLY A 16 6.16 -5.79 8.94
N TRP A 17 5.27 -6.71 9.31
CA TRP A 17 4.34 -7.33 8.38
C TRP A 17 3.38 -6.32 7.76
N VAL A 18 2.83 -5.37 8.54
CA VAL A 18 1.95 -4.30 8.03
C VAL A 18 2.65 -3.47 6.97
N MET A 19 3.90 -3.06 7.22
CA MET A 19 4.68 -2.27 6.28
C MET A 19 4.97 -3.06 4.98
N GLN A 20 5.47 -4.29 5.10
CA GLN A 20 5.79 -5.13 3.94
C GLN A 20 4.55 -5.45 3.10
N THR A 21 3.45 -5.81 3.76
CA THR A 21 2.20 -6.14 3.09
C THR A 21 1.61 -4.91 2.40
N THR A 22 1.64 -3.74 3.05
CA THR A 22 1.19 -2.48 2.44
C THR A 22 2.03 -2.14 1.19
N PHE A 23 3.35 -2.31 1.27
CA PHE A 23 4.23 -2.10 0.11
C PHE A 23 3.92 -3.04 -1.05
N VAL A 24 3.78 -4.34 -0.78
CA VAL A 24 3.42 -5.34 -1.79
C VAL A 24 2.06 -5.04 -2.41
N LEU A 25 1.05 -4.71 -1.61
CA LEU A 25 -0.29 -4.39 -2.11
C LEU A 25 -0.32 -3.08 -2.90
N ALA A 26 0.47 -2.07 -2.52
CA ALA A 26 0.58 -0.83 -3.28
C ALA A 26 1.08 -1.08 -4.72
N ILE A 27 2.00 -2.04 -4.90
CA ILE A 27 2.52 -2.42 -6.21
C ILE A 27 1.56 -3.36 -6.93
N ALA A 28 1.20 -4.48 -6.31
CA ALA A 28 0.44 -5.57 -6.94
C ALA A 28 -1.04 -5.22 -7.18
N VAL A 29 -1.60 -4.28 -6.41
CA VAL A 29 -2.99 -3.85 -6.51
C VAL A 29 -3.08 -2.36 -6.82
N GLY A 30 -2.35 -1.52 -6.07
CA GLY A 30 -2.44 -0.07 -6.22
C GLY A 30 -2.08 0.43 -7.62
N ALA A 31 -0.93 0.03 -8.15
CA ALA A 31 -0.52 0.43 -9.50
C ALA A 31 -1.48 -0.07 -10.61
N PRO A 32 -1.91 -1.35 -10.61
CA PRO A 32 -2.95 -1.82 -11.53
C PRO A 32 -4.27 -1.04 -11.43
N VAL A 33 -4.74 -0.72 -10.22
CA VAL A 33 -5.98 0.05 -10.03
C VAL A 33 -5.84 1.46 -10.63
N VAL A 34 -4.72 2.15 -10.38
CA VAL A 34 -4.46 3.46 -10.99
C VAL A 34 -4.42 3.36 -12.51
N ALA A 35 -3.77 2.34 -13.06
CA ALA A 35 -3.69 2.12 -14.50
C ALA A 35 -5.07 1.86 -15.13
N VAL A 36 -5.88 0.99 -14.53
CA VAL A 36 -7.23 0.68 -15.03
C VAL A 36 -8.13 1.91 -14.95
N LEU A 37 -8.10 2.65 -13.84
CA LEU A 37 -8.90 3.87 -13.69
C LEU A 37 -8.49 4.97 -14.67
N SER A 38 -7.22 4.99 -15.11
CA SER A 38 -6.77 5.95 -16.13
C SER A 38 -7.47 5.76 -17.48
N LEU A 39 -7.98 4.56 -17.78
CA LEU A 39 -8.72 4.25 -19.02
C LEU A 39 -10.11 4.90 -19.06
N ALA A 40 -10.70 5.16 -17.89
CA ALA A 40 -12.00 5.82 -17.76
C ALA A 40 -11.87 7.33 -17.47
N ALA A 41 -10.65 7.83 -17.28
CA ALA A 41 -10.40 9.23 -17.00
C ALA A 41 -10.54 10.09 -18.27
N PRO A 42 -10.89 11.39 -18.14
CA PRO A 42 -10.77 12.35 -19.23
C PRO A 42 -9.34 12.38 -19.80
N PRO A 43 -9.14 12.89 -21.03
CA PRO A 43 -7.85 12.88 -21.70
C PRO A 43 -6.70 13.42 -20.82
N LEU A 44 -5.75 12.55 -20.50
CA LEU A 44 -4.55 12.86 -19.72
C LEU A 44 -3.40 13.25 -20.66
N GLU A 45 -3.63 14.29 -21.45
CA GLU A 45 -2.75 14.70 -22.55
C GLU A 45 -1.41 15.27 -22.07
N THR A 46 -1.40 15.91 -20.90
CA THR A 46 -0.19 16.52 -20.34
C THR A 46 0.40 15.67 -19.21
N TRP A 47 1.72 15.75 -19.05
CA TRP A 47 2.41 15.10 -17.94
C TRP A 47 1.87 15.54 -16.57
N ALA A 48 1.62 16.84 -16.40
CA ALA A 48 1.06 17.39 -15.17
C ALA A 48 -0.30 16.75 -14.81
N ARG A 49 -1.19 16.56 -15.80
CA ARG A 49 -2.49 15.89 -15.58
C ARG A 49 -2.32 14.42 -15.20
N ARG A 50 -1.36 13.71 -15.83
CA ARG A 50 -1.06 12.31 -15.48
C ARG A 50 -0.60 12.18 -14.04
N VAL A 51 0.31 13.06 -13.59
CA VAL A 51 0.81 13.06 -12.21
C VAL A 51 -0.30 13.43 -11.23
N GLU A 52 -1.08 14.48 -11.51
CA GLU A 52 -2.20 14.89 -10.66
C GLU A 52 -3.20 13.73 -10.48
N PHE A 53 -3.57 13.07 -11.58
CA PHE A 53 -4.44 11.90 -11.54
C PHE A 53 -3.84 10.77 -10.70
N ALA A 54 -2.60 10.38 -10.99
CA ALA A 54 -1.93 9.26 -10.31
C ALA A 54 -1.79 9.51 -8.81
N VAL A 55 -1.42 10.72 -8.40
CA VAL A 55 -1.27 11.08 -6.98
C VAL A 55 -2.63 11.06 -6.28
N ARG A 56 -3.67 11.64 -6.88
CA ARG A 56 -5.01 11.70 -6.24
C ARG A 56 -5.62 10.32 -6.08
N VAL A 57 -5.62 9.51 -7.14
CA VAL A 57 -6.15 8.14 -7.08
C VAL A 57 -5.26 7.27 -6.19
N GLY A 58 -3.94 7.36 -6.36
CA GLY A 58 -2.97 6.61 -5.58
C GLY A 58 -3.08 6.88 -4.08
N ALA A 59 -3.30 8.14 -3.66
CA ALA A 59 -3.48 8.49 -2.25
C ALA A 59 -4.71 7.81 -1.63
N VAL A 60 -5.84 7.78 -2.34
CA VAL A 60 -7.06 7.11 -1.85
C VAL A 60 -6.84 5.61 -1.74
N VAL A 61 -6.28 4.99 -2.77
CA VAL A 61 -6.01 3.55 -2.78
C VAL A 61 -5.01 3.17 -1.68
N TRP A 62 -3.94 3.95 -1.53
CA TRP A 62 -2.94 3.73 -0.49
C TRP A 62 -3.55 3.83 0.91
N LEU A 63 -4.41 4.82 1.17
CA LEU A 63 -5.07 4.97 2.46
C LEU A 63 -5.95 3.75 2.77
N CYS A 64 -6.75 3.29 1.79
CA CYS A 64 -7.58 2.09 1.94
C CYS A 64 -6.74 0.84 2.25
N ILE A 65 -5.61 0.66 1.54
CA ILE A 65 -4.69 -0.46 1.78
C ILE A 65 -4.08 -0.35 3.18
N ALA A 66 -3.48 0.79 3.54
CA ALA A 66 -2.78 0.96 4.81
C ALA A 66 -3.71 0.76 6.01
N VAL A 67 -4.90 1.37 5.98
CA VAL A 67 -5.90 1.20 7.02
C VAL A 67 -6.42 -0.23 7.05
N GLY A 68 -6.74 -0.81 5.90
CA GLY A 68 -7.25 -2.19 5.80
C GLY A 68 -6.26 -3.22 6.33
N VAL A 69 -4.98 -3.11 5.96
CA VAL A 69 -3.90 -3.99 6.42
C VAL A 69 -3.68 -3.84 7.93
N PHE A 70 -3.67 -2.60 8.45
CA PHE A 70 -3.53 -2.36 9.88
C PHE A 70 -4.69 -2.95 10.68
N LEU A 71 -5.94 -2.69 10.26
CA LEU A 71 -7.13 -3.24 10.91
C LEU A 71 -7.16 -4.76 10.84
N TYR A 72 -6.77 -5.35 9.71
CA TYR A 72 -6.64 -6.80 9.58
C TYR A 72 -5.60 -7.37 10.54
N ALA A 73 -4.40 -6.79 10.59
CA ALA A 73 -3.36 -7.23 11.50
C ALA A 73 -3.84 -7.15 12.95
N ARG A 74 -4.43 -6.02 13.35
CA ARG A 74 -4.98 -5.80 14.70
C ARG A 74 -6.09 -6.80 15.06
N SER A 75 -6.93 -7.19 14.10
CA SER A 75 -8.01 -8.16 14.33
C SER A 75 -7.53 -9.62 14.46
N ARG A 76 -6.29 -9.89 14.05
CA ARG A 76 -5.67 -11.22 14.04
C ARG A 76 -4.67 -11.43 15.19
N GLN A 77 -4.45 -10.39 16.00
CA GLN A 77 -3.84 -10.49 17.33
C GLN A 77 -4.88 -10.90 18.36
#